data_AF-A0A4R0RGK8-F1
#
_entry.id   AF-A0A4R0RGK8-F1
#
_cell.length_a   1.000
_cell.length_b   1.000
_cell.length_c   1.000
_cell.angle_alpha   90.00
_cell.angle_beta   90.00
_cell.angle_gamma   90.00
#
_symmetry.space_group_name_H-M   'P 1'
#
loop_
_entity.id
_entity.type
_entity.pdbx_description
1 polymer ?
#
loop_
_entity_poly.entity_id
_entity_poly.type
_entity_poly.pdbx_seq_one_letter_code
_entity_poly.pdbx_strand_id
1 'polypeptide(L)'
;MATASENPSTPSAKIPLYEGSTQFRHWRFSPEQLAETRSIMNANAVKAIRDAFEADSAGSSSEVLFLSADEENLLVKLYASKVSQLCGHFRFPEEVEATAVTYLKRFYLKNTVMDYHPKNVMLTALFIATKTTNHPISLEAYANHIPKTLPSDVLDLEFLVAQSLGFDFAIWHAHRALWGMWLDIQNLPDLRMDELRQAYEIALKHVRASRLTDAELIYTPSQIALACFSLASPSLASAWSRSQFSSAPPSPPSPAPSPESALLEILEPIKSMILNHGVLPDVEAVREVDRRLRLCKNPEKVVGSSAYKRKLDEKERKAAEKRTRKAERIRKAIEDGDPFGTALKEQELDDDDDDDEEE
;
A
#
# COMPACT_ATOMS: atom_id res chain seq x y z
N MET A 1 -55.06 -25.85 8.28
CA MET A 1 -54.15 -26.10 7.15
C MET A 1 -53.42 -24.80 6.87
N ALA A 2 -52.17 -24.70 7.30
CA ALA A 2 -51.09 -23.83 6.79
C ALA A 2 -49.96 -23.88 7.83
N THR A 3 -49.24 -25.00 7.86
CA THR A 3 -47.97 -25.13 8.56
C THR A 3 -46.96 -24.25 7.85
N ALA A 4 -46.50 -23.19 8.50
CA ALA A 4 -45.37 -22.39 8.03
C ALA A 4 -44.12 -23.28 8.05
N SER A 5 -43.69 -23.70 6.88
CA SER A 5 -42.42 -24.40 6.68
C SER A 5 -41.30 -23.38 6.88
N GLU A 6 -40.59 -23.47 8.01
CA GLU A 6 -39.29 -22.85 8.18
C GLU A 6 -38.35 -23.40 7.10
N ASN A 7 -37.92 -22.55 6.18
CA ASN A 7 -36.84 -22.89 5.26
C ASN A 7 -35.55 -23.05 6.08
N PRO A 8 -34.84 -24.19 6.01
CA PRO A 8 -33.56 -24.33 6.68
C PRO A 8 -32.59 -23.34 6.06
N SER A 9 -32.11 -22.40 6.88
CA SER A 9 -31.04 -21.47 6.53
C SER A 9 -29.85 -22.27 5.98
N THR A 10 -29.54 -22.07 4.70
CA THR A 10 -28.34 -22.59 4.07
C THR A 10 -27.15 -22.20 4.96
N PRO A 11 -26.27 -23.14 5.35
CA PRO A 11 -25.10 -22.79 6.15
C PRO A 11 -24.27 -21.79 5.35
N SER A 12 -24.22 -20.55 5.84
CA SER A 12 -23.35 -19.51 5.29
C SER A 12 -21.94 -20.09 5.16
N ALA A 13 -21.44 -20.18 3.93
CA ALA A 13 -20.08 -20.62 3.68
C ALA A 13 -19.16 -19.72 4.50
N LYS A 14 -18.42 -20.30 5.45
CA LYS A 14 -17.53 -19.54 6.34
C LYS A 14 -16.47 -18.84 5.49
N ILE A 15 -16.58 -17.53 5.35
CA ILE A 15 -15.63 -16.71 4.61
C ILE A 15 -14.31 -16.71 5.41
N PRO A 16 -13.16 -17.06 4.80
CA PRO A 16 -11.86 -16.94 5.43
C PRO A 16 -11.60 -15.51 5.94
N LEU A 17 -10.92 -15.40 7.09
CA LEU A 17 -10.67 -14.10 7.73
C LEU A 17 -9.92 -13.11 6.81
N TYR A 18 -9.04 -13.61 5.94
CA TYR A 18 -8.35 -12.80 4.93
C TYR A 18 -9.31 -12.24 3.87
N GLU A 19 -10.29 -13.02 3.41
CA GLU A 19 -11.28 -12.56 2.40
C GLU A 19 -12.24 -11.51 2.96
N GLY A 20 -12.44 -11.51 4.28
CA GLY A 20 -13.14 -10.45 5.01
C GLY A 20 -12.32 -9.17 5.18
N SER A 21 -11.02 -9.18 4.92
CA SER A 21 -10.12 -8.04 5.17
C SER A 21 -10.18 -6.98 4.08
N THR A 22 -9.85 -5.73 4.44
CA THR A 22 -9.75 -4.64 3.48
C THR A 22 -8.58 -4.82 2.50
N GLN A 23 -7.52 -5.51 2.92
CA GLN A 23 -6.44 -5.90 2.02
C GLN A 23 -6.94 -6.76 0.85
N PHE A 24 -7.81 -7.75 1.13
CA PHE A 24 -8.38 -8.57 0.07
C PHE A 24 -9.33 -7.78 -0.84
N ARG A 25 -10.14 -6.90 -0.24
CA ARG A 25 -11.19 -6.16 -0.96
C ARG A 25 -10.66 -5.03 -1.83
N HIS A 26 -9.66 -4.29 -1.36
CA HIS A 26 -9.21 -3.05 -1.99
C HIS A 26 -7.78 -3.13 -2.54
N TRP A 27 -6.97 -4.09 -2.09
CA TRP A 27 -5.53 -4.14 -2.36
C TRP A 27 -5.08 -5.46 -2.98
N ARG A 28 -5.95 -6.04 -3.82
CA ARG A 28 -5.68 -7.26 -4.57
C ARG A 28 -6.02 -7.06 -6.05
N PHE A 29 -5.05 -7.35 -6.90
CA PHE A 29 -5.11 -7.09 -8.34
C PHE A 29 -4.63 -8.31 -9.14
N SER A 30 -5.06 -8.42 -10.40
CA SER A 30 -4.33 -9.24 -11.37
C SER A 30 -3.03 -8.53 -11.79
N PRO A 31 -2.02 -9.26 -12.30
CA PRO A 31 -0.80 -8.64 -12.84
C PRO A 31 -1.09 -7.59 -13.92
N GLU A 32 -2.08 -7.86 -14.77
CA GLU A 32 -2.52 -6.97 -15.86
C GLU A 32 -3.15 -5.69 -15.31
N GLN A 33 -4.09 -5.82 -14.36
CA GLN A 33 -4.75 -4.69 -13.70
C GLN A 33 -3.74 -3.78 -13.00
N LEU A 34 -2.71 -4.36 -12.38
CA LEU A 34 -1.70 -3.62 -11.66
C LEU A 34 -0.78 -2.83 -12.62
N ALA A 35 -0.41 -3.44 -13.75
CA ALA A 35 0.33 -2.75 -14.81
C ALA A 35 -0.51 -1.62 -15.44
N GLU A 36 -1.79 -1.88 -15.71
CA GLU A 36 -2.74 -0.90 -16.24
C GLU A 36 -2.93 0.28 -15.26
N THR A 37 -3.16 0.00 -13.98
CA THR A 37 -3.32 1.02 -12.94
C THR A 37 -2.12 1.97 -12.89
N ARG A 38 -0.90 1.41 -12.92
CA ARG A 38 0.34 2.21 -12.94
C ARG A 38 0.48 3.04 -14.21
N SER A 39 0.14 2.46 -15.36
CA SER A 39 0.21 3.14 -16.66
C SER A 39 -0.77 4.32 -16.73
N ILE A 40 -2.02 4.10 -16.32
CA ILE A 40 -3.06 5.14 -16.28
C ILE A 40 -2.66 6.25 -15.31
N MET A 41 -2.21 5.90 -14.10
CA MET A 41 -1.79 6.89 -13.11
C MET A 41 -0.62 7.74 -13.61
N ASN A 42 0.40 7.11 -14.20
CA ASN A 42 1.53 7.83 -14.79
C ASN A 42 1.07 8.74 -15.94
N ALA A 43 0.22 8.25 -16.86
CA ALA A 43 -0.28 9.05 -17.98
C ALA A 43 -1.07 10.28 -17.52
N ASN A 44 -1.95 10.11 -16.52
CA ASN A 44 -2.72 11.20 -15.93
C ASN A 44 -1.81 12.22 -15.24
N ALA A 45 -0.83 11.76 -14.45
CA ALA A 45 0.14 12.62 -13.80
C ALA A 45 1.00 13.40 -14.80
N VAL A 46 1.51 12.73 -15.84
CA VAL A 46 2.30 13.38 -16.90
C VAL A 46 1.46 14.45 -17.61
N LYS A 47 0.18 14.18 -17.88
CA LYS A 47 -0.72 15.16 -18.48
C LYS A 47 -0.89 16.39 -17.57
N ALA A 48 -1.24 16.17 -16.30
CA ALA A 48 -1.45 17.26 -15.35
C ALA A 48 -0.18 18.11 -15.15
N ILE A 49 0.98 17.47 -15.01
CA ILE A 49 2.26 18.17 -14.82
C ILE A 49 2.65 18.93 -16.10
N ARG A 50 2.42 18.35 -17.28
CA ARG A 50 2.63 19.03 -18.57
C ARG A 50 1.79 20.30 -18.67
N ASP A 51 0.52 20.22 -18.32
CA ASP A 51 -0.39 21.36 -18.32
C ASP A 51 0.07 22.44 -17.31
N ALA A 52 0.57 22.03 -16.13
CA ALA A 52 1.15 22.95 -15.16
C ALA A 52 2.42 23.66 -15.67
N PHE A 53 3.30 22.97 -16.40
CA PHE A 53 4.47 23.59 -17.03
C PHE A 53 4.08 24.60 -18.12
N GLU A 54 3.12 24.27 -18.98
CA GLU A 54 2.62 25.20 -20.02
C GLU A 54 1.95 26.43 -19.40
N ALA A 55 1.25 26.27 -18.28
CA ALA A 55 0.62 27.37 -17.56
C ALA A 55 1.60 28.32 -16.87
N ASP A 56 2.81 27.87 -16.53
CA ASP A 56 3.88 28.72 -15.96
C ASP A 56 4.71 29.39 -17.07
N SER A 57 5.01 28.67 -18.16
CA SER A 57 5.72 29.20 -19.34
C SER A 57 5.40 28.39 -20.60
N ALA A 58 4.75 29.03 -21.58
CA ALA A 58 4.37 28.39 -22.83
C ALA A 58 5.59 27.81 -23.57
N GLY A 59 5.54 26.52 -23.93
CA GLY A 59 6.61 25.77 -24.58
C GLY A 59 7.59 25.08 -23.61
N SER A 60 7.51 25.35 -22.30
CA SER A 60 8.39 24.73 -21.30
C SER A 60 8.20 23.22 -21.18
N SER A 61 7.04 22.68 -21.59
CA SER A 61 6.77 21.24 -21.44
C SER A 61 7.40 20.36 -22.53
N SER A 62 7.87 20.97 -23.62
CA SER A 62 8.53 20.27 -24.74
C SER A 62 9.96 19.85 -24.41
N GLU A 63 10.59 20.51 -23.43
CA GLU A 63 11.95 20.22 -22.98
C GLU A 63 12.01 19.18 -21.85
N VAL A 64 10.86 18.84 -21.25
CA VAL A 64 10.79 17.95 -20.09
C VAL A 64 10.56 16.50 -20.51
N LEU A 65 11.54 15.64 -20.21
CA LEU A 65 11.40 14.19 -20.30
C LEU A 65 10.80 13.64 -19.00
N PHE A 66 9.53 13.25 -19.07
CA PHE A 66 8.81 12.64 -17.96
C PHE A 66 9.24 11.19 -17.73
N LEU A 67 8.99 10.69 -16.52
CA LEU A 67 9.28 9.31 -16.16
C LEU A 67 8.22 8.35 -16.72
N SER A 68 8.64 7.15 -17.08
CA SER A 68 7.72 6.05 -17.38
C SER A 68 7.25 5.35 -16.09
N ALA A 69 6.13 4.62 -16.16
CA ALA A 69 5.61 3.84 -15.04
C ALA A 69 6.64 2.83 -14.48
N ASP A 70 7.47 2.23 -15.33
CA ASP A 70 8.53 1.30 -14.91
C ASP A 70 9.66 2.02 -14.16
N GLU A 71 10.01 3.23 -14.60
CA GLU A 71 11.02 4.07 -13.96
C GLU A 71 10.54 4.57 -12.59
N GLU A 72 9.27 4.95 -12.48
CA GLU A 72 8.65 5.26 -11.19
C GLU A 72 8.73 4.05 -10.25
N ASN A 73 8.32 2.88 -10.71
CA ASN A 73 8.35 1.65 -9.91
C ASN A 73 9.78 1.28 -9.49
N LEU A 74 10.77 1.49 -10.36
CA LEU A 74 12.19 1.26 -10.06
C LEU A 74 12.66 2.14 -8.89
N LEU A 75 12.26 3.42 -8.88
CA LEU A 75 12.54 4.32 -7.76
C LEU A 75 11.84 3.84 -6.48
N VAL A 76 10.55 3.53 -6.54
CA VAL A 76 9.78 3.03 -5.38
C VAL A 76 10.44 1.78 -4.80
N LYS A 77 10.87 0.85 -5.64
CA LYS A 77 11.60 -0.36 -5.23
C LYS A 77 12.92 -0.06 -4.52
N LEU A 78 13.69 0.93 -4.99
CA LEU A 78 14.90 1.36 -4.28
C LEU A 78 14.54 1.87 -2.87
N TYR A 79 13.54 2.73 -2.75
CA TYR A 79 13.16 3.27 -1.46
C TYR A 79 12.55 2.21 -0.53
N ALA A 80 11.81 1.23 -1.06
CA ALA A 80 11.38 0.06 -0.29
C ALA A 80 12.57 -0.68 0.33
N SER A 81 13.68 -0.85 -0.40
CA SER A 81 14.90 -1.46 0.17
C SER A 81 15.59 -0.61 1.25
N LYS A 82 15.46 0.72 1.17
CA LYS A 82 15.99 1.63 2.19
C LYS A 82 15.17 1.60 3.47
N VAL A 83 13.88 1.25 3.41
CA VAL A 83 13.04 1.02 4.61
C VAL A 83 13.69 -0.01 5.52
N SER A 84 14.14 -1.16 4.96
CA SER A 84 14.79 -2.21 5.73
C SER A 84 16.07 -1.73 6.43
N GLN A 85 16.89 -0.93 5.74
CA GLN A 85 18.11 -0.35 6.34
C GLN A 85 17.78 0.59 7.50
N LEU A 86 16.74 1.42 7.32
CA LEU A 86 16.31 2.36 8.34
C LEU A 86 15.69 1.65 9.55
N CYS A 87 14.85 0.63 9.32
CA CYS A 87 14.30 -0.22 10.38
C CYS A 87 15.42 -0.90 11.18
N GLY A 88 16.48 -1.36 10.52
CA GLY A 88 17.67 -1.90 11.19
C GLY A 88 18.37 -0.89 12.10
N HIS A 89 18.46 0.37 11.68
CA HIS A 89 19.04 1.45 12.49
C HIS A 89 18.21 1.75 13.75
N PHE A 90 16.88 1.82 13.60
CA PHE A 90 15.95 2.02 14.72
C PHE A 90 15.69 0.75 15.55
N ARG A 91 16.17 -0.42 15.10
CA ARG A 91 15.88 -1.75 15.67
C ARG A 91 14.38 -2.06 15.71
N PHE A 92 13.65 -1.62 14.71
CA PHE A 92 12.23 -1.95 14.58
C PHE A 92 12.03 -3.42 14.22
N PRO A 93 10.93 -4.05 14.69
CA PRO A 93 10.61 -5.42 14.34
C PRO A 93 10.23 -5.57 12.87
N GLU A 94 10.28 -6.81 12.39
CA GLU A 94 9.96 -7.18 11.01
C GLU A 94 8.51 -6.83 10.59
N GLU A 95 7.60 -6.69 11.54
CA GLU A 95 6.21 -6.27 11.33
C GLU A 95 6.10 -4.79 10.92
N VAL A 96 6.86 -3.90 11.58
CA VAL A 96 6.93 -2.47 11.23
C VAL A 96 7.51 -2.31 9.83
N GLU A 97 8.61 -3.02 9.54
CA GLU A 97 9.27 -2.97 8.24
C GLU A 97 8.32 -3.41 7.11
N ALA A 98 7.68 -4.57 7.27
CA ALA A 98 6.75 -5.10 6.27
C ALA A 98 5.58 -4.11 6.04
N THR A 99 5.00 -3.59 7.11
CA THR A 99 3.89 -2.61 7.05
C THR A 99 4.30 -1.34 6.31
N ALA A 100 5.47 -0.79 6.61
CA ALA A 100 5.98 0.42 5.97
C ALA A 100 6.21 0.23 4.47
N VAL A 101 6.74 -0.93 4.05
CA VAL A 101 6.92 -1.26 2.63
C VAL A 101 5.56 -1.40 1.92
N THR A 102 4.59 -2.06 2.55
CA THR A 102 3.23 -2.18 1.99
C THR A 102 2.59 -0.80 1.83
N TYR A 103 2.67 0.07 2.83
CA TYR A 103 2.15 1.45 2.74
C TYR A 103 2.80 2.24 1.61
N LEU A 104 4.13 2.15 1.48
CA LEU A 104 4.86 2.82 0.40
C LEU A 104 4.36 2.40 -0.99
N LYS A 105 4.18 1.09 -1.22
CA LYS A 105 3.69 0.58 -2.50
C LYS A 105 2.25 0.99 -2.77
N ARG A 106 1.37 0.86 -1.77
CA ARG A 106 -0.04 1.24 -1.89
C ARG A 106 -0.20 2.73 -2.20
N PHE A 107 0.62 3.58 -1.57
CA PHE A 107 0.66 5.01 -1.86
C PHE A 107 0.94 5.28 -3.34
N TYR A 108 1.97 4.64 -3.90
CA TYR A 108 2.39 4.82 -5.30
C TYR A 108 1.55 4.06 -6.33
N LEU A 109 0.48 3.38 -5.92
CA LEU A 109 -0.56 2.93 -6.86
C LEU A 109 -1.56 4.05 -7.17
N LYS A 110 -1.68 5.06 -6.30
CA LYS A 110 -2.63 6.17 -6.44
C LYS A 110 -1.95 7.54 -6.62
N ASN A 111 -0.63 7.59 -6.49
CA ASN A 111 0.15 8.82 -6.56
C ASN A 111 1.40 8.59 -7.41
N THR A 112 1.93 9.66 -8.01
CA THR A 112 3.20 9.61 -8.76
C THR A 112 4.40 10.04 -7.91
N VAL A 113 5.58 9.52 -8.24
CA VAL A 113 6.87 9.98 -7.67
C VAL A 113 7.20 11.42 -8.07
N MET A 114 6.60 11.93 -9.16
CA MET A 114 6.83 13.28 -9.68
C MET A 114 6.18 14.37 -8.82
N ASP A 115 5.11 14.05 -8.10
CA ASP A 115 4.48 14.94 -7.13
C ASP A 115 5.13 14.77 -5.74
N TYR A 116 5.21 13.52 -5.29
CA TYR A 116 5.66 13.18 -3.94
C TYR A 116 6.93 12.35 -4.00
N HIS A 117 8.04 12.94 -3.57
CA HIS A 117 9.33 12.26 -3.61
C HIS A 117 9.34 11.03 -2.67
N PRO A 118 9.77 9.84 -3.15
CA PRO A 118 9.82 8.61 -2.36
C PRO A 118 10.58 8.68 -1.05
N LYS A 119 11.56 9.57 -0.89
CA LYS A 119 12.28 9.76 0.37
C LYS A 119 11.32 10.20 1.48
N ASN A 120 10.50 11.23 1.23
CA ASN A 120 9.64 11.81 2.27
C ASN A 120 8.44 10.90 2.54
N VAL A 121 7.87 10.29 1.50
CA VAL A 121 6.79 9.30 1.63
C VAL A 121 7.28 8.07 2.39
N MET A 122 8.48 7.56 2.13
CA MET A 122 9.07 6.43 2.85
C MET A 122 9.21 6.71 4.35
N LEU A 123 9.69 7.90 4.73
CA LEU A 123 9.81 8.29 6.14
C LEU A 123 8.45 8.38 6.81
N THR A 124 7.47 8.97 6.12
CA THR A 124 6.11 9.10 6.61
C THR A 124 5.41 7.75 6.75
N ALA A 125 5.53 6.88 5.74
CA ALA A 125 4.99 5.53 5.77
C ALA A 125 5.60 4.69 6.90
N LEU A 126 6.92 4.82 7.15
CA LEU A 126 7.57 4.16 8.28
C LEU A 126 7.04 4.70 9.62
N PHE A 127 6.89 6.02 9.75
CA PHE A 127 6.34 6.62 10.96
C PHE A 127 4.90 6.17 11.22
N ILE A 128 4.03 6.16 10.21
CA ILE A 128 2.65 5.64 10.34
C ILE A 128 2.69 4.15 10.72
N ALA A 129 3.55 3.34 10.10
CA ALA A 129 3.69 1.93 10.44
C ALA A 129 4.07 1.70 11.91
N THR A 130 4.91 2.56 12.50
CA THR A 130 5.22 2.47 13.94
C THR A 130 3.99 2.71 14.81
N LYS A 131 3.08 3.60 14.40
CA LYS A 131 1.82 3.85 15.11
C LYS A 131 0.84 2.68 14.95
N THR A 132 0.66 2.16 13.74
CA THR A 132 -0.35 1.14 13.44
C THR A 132 0.03 -0.26 13.93
N THR A 133 1.33 -0.53 14.15
CA THR A 133 1.84 -1.80 14.66
C THR A 133 2.17 -1.78 16.16
N ASN A 134 1.69 -0.77 16.91
CA ASN A 134 1.93 -0.62 18.36
C ASN A 134 3.41 -0.46 18.78
N HIS A 135 4.23 0.17 17.94
CA HIS A 135 5.63 0.52 18.25
C HIS A 135 5.87 2.04 18.20
N PRO A 136 5.02 2.88 18.84
CA PRO A 136 5.06 4.33 18.63
C PRO A 136 6.38 4.94 19.11
N ILE A 137 6.90 5.85 18.30
CA ILE A 137 8.06 6.70 18.60
C ILE A 137 7.60 8.16 18.56
N SER A 138 8.12 9.00 19.45
CA SER A 138 7.85 10.45 19.35
C SER A 138 8.42 11.00 18.05
N LEU A 139 7.68 11.90 17.40
CA LEU A 139 8.10 12.50 16.13
C LEU A 139 9.49 13.18 16.21
N GLU A 140 9.78 13.89 17.30
CA GLU A 140 11.07 14.54 17.50
C GLU A 140 12.21 13.53 17.54
N ALA A 141 12.07 12.46 18.33
CA ALA A 141 13.06 11.38 18.37
C ALA A 141 13.21 10.72 16.98
N TYR A 142 12.11 10.47 16.27
CA TYR A 142 12.16 9.88 14.94
C TYR A 142 12.96 10.76 13.95
N ALA A 143 12.62 12.05 13.86
CA ALA A 143 13.29 12.99 12.97
C ALA A 143 14.77 13.20 13.32
N ASN A 144 15.11 13.27 14.61
CA ASN A 144 16.48 13.50 15.09
C ASN A 144 17.46 12.36 14.72
N HIS A 145 16.96 11.13 14.56
CA HIS A 145 17.79 9.99 14.15
C HIS A 145 18.01 9.91 12.63
N ILE A 146 17.32 10.74 11.85
CA ILE A 146 17.42 10.74 10.39
C ILE A 146 18.14 12.01 9.94
N PRO A 147 19.26 11.89 9.20
CA PRO A 147 20.01 13.06 8.77
C PRO A 147 19.20 13.90 7.77
N LYS A 148 19.13 15.21 8.04
CA LYS A 148 18.46 16.22 7.20
C LYS A 148 16.96 15.96 7.01
N THR A 149 16.27 15.60 8.09
CA THR A 149 14.81 15.47 8.12
C THR A 149 14.26 16.33 9.25
N LEU A 150 13.26 17.14 8.94
CA LEU A 150 12.52 17.93 9.93
C LEU A 150 11.24 17.20 10.33
N PRO A 151 10.73 17.40 11.56
CA PRO A 151 9.42 16.88 11.98
C PRO A 151 8.28 17.27 11.04
N SER A 152 8.32 18.47 10.45
CA SER A 152 7.32 18.96 9.49
C SER A 152 7.26 18.10 8.22
N ASP A 153 8.41 17.62 7.72
CA ASP A 153 8.47 16.82 6.48
C ASP A 153 7.67 15.52 6.57
N VAL A 154 7.49 14.99 7.78
CA VAL A 154 6.72 13.78 8.08
C VAL A 154 5.26 14.13 8.36
N LEU A 155 5.01 15.16 9.17
CA LEU A 155 3.65 15.57 9.54
C LEU A 155 2.83 16.06 8.35
N ASP A 156 3.44 16.84 7.46
CA ASP A 156 2.75 17.43 6.31
C ASP A 156 2.23 16.37 5.33
N LEU A 157 2.89 15.21 5.27
CA LEU A 157 2.49 14.09 4.44
C LEU A 157 1.66 13.03 5.19
N GLU A 158 1.58 13.08 6.52
CA GLU A 158 0.96 12.02 7.33
C GLU A 158 -0.49 11.78 6.92
N PHE A 159 -1.28 12.86 6.82
CA PHE A 159 -2.69 12.77 6.43
C PHE A 159 -2.86 12.33 4.98
N LEU A 160 -2.06 12.87 4.07
CA LEU A 160 -2.09 12.50 2.65
C LEU A 160 -1.80 11.01 2.45
N VAL A 161 -0.79 10.47 3.14
CA VAL A 161 -0.47 9.04 3.08
C VAL A 161 -1.64 8.23 3.62
N ALA A 162 -2.21 8.60 4.77
CA ALA A 162 -3.38 7.93 5.33
C ALA A 162 -4.60 7.90 4.36
N GLN A 163 -4.89 9.03 3.72
CA GLN A 163 -5.97 9.16 2.73
C GLN A 163 -5.70 8.28 1.49
N SER A 164 -4.47 8.30 0.98
CA SER A 164 -4.08 7.46 -0.17
C SER A 164 -4.23 5.96 0.14
N LEU A 165 -3.94 5.56 1.37
CA LEU A 165 -4.15 4.21 1.86
C LEU A 165 -5.63 3.85 2.08
N GLY A 166 -6.56 4.79 1.88
CA GLY A 166 -7.99 4.58 2.17
C GLY A 166 -8.25 4.27 3.63
N PHE A 167 -7.36 4.70 4.53
CA PHE A 167 -7.37 4.34 5.96
C PHE A 167 -7.30 2.82 6.24
N ASP A 168 -6.87 2.02 5.26
CA ASP A 168 -6.70 0.57 5.37
C ASP A 168 -5.36 0.20 6.03
N PHE A 169 -5.26 0.46 7.33
CA PHE A 169 -4.01 0.25 8.08
C PHE A 169 -3.74 -1.21 8.44
N ALA A 170 -4.74 -2.08 8.43
CA ALA A 170 -4.59 -3.49 8.79
C ALA A 170 -3.94 -4.29 7.64
N ILE A 171 -2.72 -4.79 7.88
CA ILE A 171 -1.94 -5.55 6.90
C ILE A 171 -1.76 -7.01 7.36
N TRP A 172 -2.01 -7.93 6.45
CA TRP A 172 -1.76 -9.36 6.61
C TRP A 172 -0.42 -9.72 5.96
N HIS A 173 0.55 -10.09 6.79
CA HIS A 173 1.91 -10.34 6.34
C HIS A 173 2.22 -11.81 6.06
N ALA A 174 3.02 -12.06 5.02
CA ALA A 174 3.48 -13.40 4.66
C ALA A 174 4.39 -14.03 5.73
N HIS A 175 5.19 -13.25 6.48
CA HIS A 175 6.04 -13.80 7.54
C HIS A 175 5.22 -14.40 8.70
N ARG A 176 4.02 -13.85 8.98
CA ARG A 176 3.10 -14.40 9.98
C ARG A 176 2.49 -15.72 9.50
N ALA A 177 2.11 -15.79 8.22
CA ALA A 177 1.65 -17.04 7.61
C ALA A 177 2.75 -18.11 7.61
N LEU A 178 3.99 -17.73 7.28
CA LEU A 178 5.15 -18.63 7.33
C LEU A 178 5.40 -19.17 8.75
N TRP A 179 5.25 -18.33 9.78
CA TRP A 179 5.34 -18.78 11.17
C TRP A 179 4.25 -19.80 11.53
N GLY A 180 3.00 -19.57 11.09
CA GLY A 180 1.92 -20.54 11.25
C GLY A 180 2.24 -21.88 10.59
N MET A 181 2.74 -21.84 9.35
CA MET A 181 3.17 -23.04 8.64
C MET A 181 4.31 -23.77 9.37
N TRP A 182 5.28 -23.03 9.92
CA TRP A 182 6.37 -23.61 10.72
C TRP A 182 5.86 -24.36 11.96
N LEU A 183 4.80 -23.87 12.60
CA LEU A 183 4.14 -24.55 13.71
C LEU A 183 3.38 -25.78 13.24
N ASP A 184 2.62 -25.68 12.15
CA ASP A 184 1.84 -26.79 11.61
C ASP A 184 2.74 -27.96 11.17
N ILE A 185 3.87 -27.65 10.52
CA ILE A 185 4.82 -28.65 10.01
C ILE A 185 5.43 -29.49 11.14
N GLN A 186 5.56 -28.96 12.36
CA GLN A 186 6.06 -29.72 13.51
C GLN A 186 5.20 -30.93 13.86
N ASN A 187 3.94 -30.95 13.42
CA ASN A 187 3.04 -32.09 13.62
C ASN A 187 3.18 -33.17 12.54
N LEU A 188 4.03 -32.99 11.52
CA LEU A 188 4.26 -34.01 10.49
C LEU A 188 5.08 -35.18 11.04
N PRO A 189 4.76 -36.43 10.63
CA PRO A 189 5.57 -37.59 10.96
C PRO A 189 6.95 -37.50 10.29
N ASP A 190 7.97 -38.07 10.92
CA ASP A 190 9.35 -38.18 10.43
C ASP A 190 10.09 -36.85 10.17
N LEU A 191 9.69 -35.76 10.84
CA LEU A 191 10.34 -34.46 10.72
C LEU A 191 11.67 -34.36 11.49
N ARG A 192 12.70 -33.84 10.82
CA ARG A 192 13.95 -33.41 11.47
C ARG A 192 13.87 -31.93 11.84
N MET A 193 13.87 -31.61 13.13
CA MET A 193 13.75 -30.22 13.61
C MET A 193 14.87 -29.28 13.11
N ASP A 194 16.08 -29.80 12.92
CA ASP A 194 17.19 -29.00 12.38
C ASP A 194 16.97 -28.61 10.92
N GLU A 195 16.40 -29.52 10.11
CA GLU A 195 16.05 -29.26 8.71
C GLU A 195 14.93 -28.22 8.62
N LEU A 196 13.93 -28.34 9.50
CA LEU A 196 12.83 -27.37 9.59
C LEU A 196 13.34 -25.97 9.93
N ARG A 197 14.24 -25.85 10.92
CA ARG A 197 14.82 -24.55 11.32
C ARG A 197 15.60 -23.91 10.17
N GLN A 198 16.45 -24.68 9.49
CA GLN A 198 17.20 -24.19 8.34
C GLN A 198 16.28 -23.76 7.19
N ALA A 199 15.26 -24.57 6.88
CA ALA A 199 14.27 -24.25 5.86
C ALA A 199 13.51 -22.95 6.20
N TYR A 200 13.12 -22.77 7.47
CA TYR A 200 12.44 -21.56 7.93
C TYR A 200 13.31 -20.31 7.78
N GLU A 201 14.59 -20.37 8.16
CA GLU A 201 15.52 -19.24 8.02
C GLU A 201 15.75 -18.84 6.55
N ILE A 202 15.84 -19.83 5.65
CA ILE A 202 15.94 -19.59 4.20
C ILE A 202 14.62 -19.01 3.67
N ALA A 203 13.48 -19.57 4.09
CA ALA A 203 12.16 -19.08 3.68
C ALA A 203 11.92 -17.63 4.13
N LEU A 204 12.37 -17.23 5.33
CA LEU A 204 12.32 -15.84 5.78
C LEU A 204 13.11 -14.90 4.88
N LYS A 205 14.26 -15.31 4.35
CA LYS A 205 15.02 -14.51 3.36
C LYS A 205 14.21 -14.32 2.09
N HIS A 206 13.53 -15.36 1.61
CA HIS A 206 12.63 -15.26 0.45
C HIS A 206 11.40 -14.39 0.73
N VAL A 207 10.83 -14.44 1.94
CA VAL A 207 9.73 -13.54 2.35
C VAL A 207 10.19 -12.09 2.37
N ARG A 208 11.43 -11.79 2.78
CA ARG A 208 11.97 -10.43 2.71
C ARG A 208 12.20 -10.00 1.26
N ALA A 209 12.68 -10.90 0.40
CA ALA A 209 12.81 -10.63 -1.04
C ALA A 209 11.46 -10.40 -1.73
N SER A 210 10.40 -11.12 -1.33
CA SER A 210 9.05 -10.94 -1.91
C SER A 210 8.45 -9.57 -1.59
N ARG A 211 8.90 -8.90 -0.53
CA ARG A 211 8.53 -7.50 -0.24
C ARG A 211 9.06 -6.51 -1.26
N LEU A 212 10.04 -6.88 -2.09
CA LEU A 212 10.53 -6.02 -3.18
C LEU A 212 9.78 -6.27 -4.50
N THR A 213 8.82 -7.19 -4.52
CA THR A 213 8.00 -7.51 -5.70
C THR A 213 6.53 -7.15 -5.47
N ASP A 214 5.72 -7.31 -6.50
CA ASP A 214 4.27 -7.08 -6.43
C ASP A 214 3.48 -8.26 -5.83
N ALA A 215 4.19 -9.25 -5.25
CA ALA A 215 3.58 -10.48 -4.76
C ALA A 215 2.44 -10.23 -3.76
N GLU A 216 2.61 -9.28 -2.83
CA GLU A 216 1.61 -8.96 -1.81
C GLU A 216 0.34 -8.28 -2.34
N LEU A 217 0.40 -7.75 -3.57
CA LEU A 217 -0.73 -7.10 -4.24
C LEU A 217 -1.48 -8.07 -5.17
N ILE A 218 -0.90 -9.25 -5.45
CA ILE A 218 -1.47 -10.24 -6.39
C ILE A 218 -1.92 -11.50 -5.65
N TYR A 219 -1.11 -11.98 -4.71
CA TYR A 219 -1.28 -13.26 -4.04
C TYR A 219 -1.62 -13.11 -2.56
N THR A 220 -2.22 -14.16 -1.99
CA THR A 220 -2.50 -14.18 -0.56
C THR A 220 -1.21 -14.37 0.26
N PRO A 221 -1.15 -13.87 1.50
CA PRO A 221 0.00 -14.06 2.38
C PRO A 221 0.39 -15.53 2.56
N SER A 222 -0.60 -16.44 2.61
CA SER A 222 -0.39 -17.88 2.73
C SER A 222 0.22 -18.50 1.46
N GLN A 223 -0.21 -18.06 0.27
CA GLN A 223 0.38 -18.49 -0.99
C GLN A 223 1.84 -18.04 -1.10
N ILE A 224 2.12 -16.79 -0.71
CA ILE A 224 3.49 -16.25 -0.70
C ILE A 224 4.36 -17.03 0.30
N ALA A 225 3.87 -17.26 1.52
CA ALA A 225 4.57 -18.02 2.54
C ALA A 225 4.91 -19.45 2.08
N LEU A 226 3.94 -20.15 1.47
CA LEU A 226 4.16 -21.49 0.93
C LEU A 226 5.14 -21.49 -0.25
N ALA A 227 5.08 -20.50 -1.13
CA ALA A 227 6.04 -20.37 -2.23
C ALA A 227 7.47 -20.17 -1.70
N CYS A 228 7.64 -19.26 -0.73
CA CYS A 228 8.93 -19.03 -0.06
C CYS A 228 9.45 -20.27 0.67
N PHE A 229 8.57 -21.01 1.35
CA PHE A 229 8.94 -22.25 2.02
C PHE A 229 9.29 -23.35 1.03
N SER A 230 8.57 -23.44 -0.09
CA SER A 230 8.86 -24.38 -1.18
C SER A 230 10.18 -24.08 -1.89
N LEU A 231 10.62 -22.82 -1.96
CA LEU A 231 11.97 -22.46 -2.42
C LEU A 231 13.05 -22.95 -1.46
N ALA A 232 12.78 -22.94 -0.15
CA ALA A 232 13.71 -23.36 0.87
C ALA A 232 13.79 -24.89 1.02
N SER A 233 12.64 -25.57 1.04
CA SER A 233 12.52 -27.02 1.13
C SER A 233 11.29 -27.50 0.35
N PRO A 234 11.46 -27.96 -0.91
CA PRO A 234 10.36 -28.48 -1.72
C PRO A 234 9.69 -29.72 -1.13
N SER A 235 10.49 -30.60 -0.49
CA SER A 235 10.01 -31.85 0.13
C SER A 235 9.05 -31.58 1.28
N LEU A 236 9.45 -30.74 2.24
CA LEU A 236 8.63 -30.38 3.40
C LEU A 236 7.38 -29.60 2.99
N ALA A 237 7.51 -28.66 2.04
CA ALA A 237 6.37 -27.91 1.51
C ALA A 237 5.32 -28.84 0.88
N SER A 238 5.77 -29.84 0.13
CA SER A 238 4.88 -30.82 -0.52
C SER A 238 4.24 -31.75 0.51
N ALA A 239 4.99 -32.19 1.52
CA ALA A 239 4.46 -33.01 2.61
C ALA A 239 3.38 -32.28 3.41
N TRP A 240 3.60 -31.01 3.73
CA TRP A 240 2.63 -30.15 4.40
C TRP A 240 1.39 -29.90 3.52
N SER A 241 1.57 -29.59 2.23
CA SER A 241 0.43 -29.42 1.30
C SER A 241 -0.48 -30.65 1.31
N ARG A 242 0.11 -31.84 1.20
CA ARG A 242 -0.64 -33.10 1.25
C ARG A 242 -1.37 -33.31 2.59
N SER A 243 -0.77 -32.96 3.74
CA SER A 243 -1.44 -33.14 5.03
C SER A 243 -2.67 -32.25 5.18
N GLN A 244 -2.62 -31.03 4.64
CA GLN A 244 -3.76 -30.11 4.67
C GLN A 244 -4.95 -30.60 3.82
N PHE A 245 -4.68 -31.17 2.65
CA PHE A 245 -5.73 -31.71 1.77
C PHE A 245 -6.18 -33.13 2.11
N SER A 246 -5.37 -33.92 2.82
CA SER A 246 -5.76 -35.28 3.26
C SER A 246 -6.92 -35.26 4.26
N SER A 247 -7.15 -34.12 4.93
CA SER A 247 -8.25 -33.94 5.88
C SER A 247 -9.58 -33.54 5.21
N ALA A 248 -9.57 -33.26 3.89
CA ALA A 248 -10.77 -32.92 3.15
C ALA A 248 -11.50 -34.20 2.69
N PRO A 249 -12.85 -34.27 2.79
CA PRO A 249 -13.59 -35.43 2.29
C PRO A 249 -13.35 -35.61 0.79
N PRO A 250 -13.25 -36.86 0.30
CA PRO A 250 -12.99 -37.13 -1.12
C PRO A 250 -14.07 -36.46 -1.97
N SER A 251 -13.66 -35.49 -2.77
CA SER A 251 -14.53 -34.85 -3.75
C SER A 251 -14.89 -35.86 -4.85
N PRO A 252 -16.13 -35.83 -5.39
CA PRO A 252 -16.50 -36.65 -6.54
C PRO A 252 -15.55 -36.41 -7.72
N PRO A 253 -15.35 -37.39 -8.61
CA PRO A 253 -14.46 -37.24 -9.77
C PRO A 253 -14.95 -36.08 -10.64
N SER A 254 -14.26 -34.95 -10.52
CA SER A 254 -14.48 -33.73 -11.29
C SER A 254 -13.37 -33.64 -12.34
N PRO A 255 -13.65 -33.12 -13.56
CA PRO A 255 -12.61 -32.80 -14.54
C PRO A 255 -11.70 -31.64 -14.10
N ALA A 256 -12.01 -30.96 -13.00
CA ALA A 256 -11.18 -29.89 -12.44
C ALA A 256 -9.87 -30.45 -11.85
N PRO A 257 -8.75 -29.72 -11.96
CA PRO A 257 -7.49 -30.11 -11.33
C PRO A 257 -7.69 -30.32 -9.83
N SER A 258 -6.94 -31.27 -9.26
CA SER A 258 -6.97 -31.49 -7.81
C SER A 258 -6.57 -30.20 -7.08
N PRO A 259 -7.08 -29.93 -5.87
CA PRO A 259 -6.71 -28.74 -5.11
C PRO A 259 -5.20 -28.58 -4.90
N GLU A 260 -4.50 -29.72 -4.76
CA GLU A 260 -3.04 -29.77 -4.67
C GLU A 260 -2.37 -29.33 -5.98
N SER A 261 -2.85 -29.83 -7.12
CA SER A 261 -2.33 -29.44 -8.45
C SER A 261 -2.54 -27.96 -8.72
N ALA A 262 -3.74 -27.43 -8.45
CA ALA A 262 -4.04 -26.01 -8.61
C ALA A 262 -3.17 -25.13 -7.70
N LEU A 263 -2.87 -25.59 -6.47
CA LEU A 263 -1.97 -24.88 -5.58
C LEU A 263 -0.55 -24.83 -6.15
N LEU A 264 -0.01 -25.96 -6.61
CA LEU A 264 1.33 -26.02 -7.21
C LEU A 264 1.47 -25.12 -8.44
N GLU A 265 0.45 -25.08 -9.30
CA GLU A 265 0.41 -24.18 -10.46
C GLU A 265 0.49 -22.69 -10.06
N ILE A 266 -0.13 -22.31 -8.93
CA ILE A 266 -0.07 -20.94 -8.40
C ILE A 266 1.30 -20.62 -7.79
N LEU A 267 2.01 -21.61 -7.22
CA LEU A 267 3.31 -21.36 -6.57
C LEU A 267 4.41 -21.02 -7.57
N GLU A 268 4.44 -21.64 -8.75
CA GLU A 268 5.54 -21.45 -9.71
C GLU A 268 5.68 -19.98 -10.19
N PRO A 269 4.61 -19.26 -10.56
CA PRO A 269 4.68 -17.82 -10.84
C PRO A 269 5.21 -16.99 -9.66
N ILE A 270 4.80 -17.31 -8.43
CA ILE A 270 5.26 -16.60 -7.22
C ILE A 270 6.77 -16.82 -7.02
N LYS A 271 7.24 -18.06 -7.14
CA LYS A 271 8.66 -18.41 -7.04
C LYS A 271 9.48 -17.66 -8.08
N SER A 272 9.05 -17.70 -9.34
CA SER A 272 9.70 -16.98 -10.44
C SER A 272 9.76 -15.48 -10.17
N MET A 273 8.67 -14.88 -9.69
CA MET A 273 8.62 -13.46 -9.34
C MET A 273 9.62 -13.11 -8.24
N ILE A 274 9.70 -13.90 -7.17
CA ILE A 274 10.62 -13.67 -6.05
C ILE A 274 12.08 -13.81 -6.49
N LEU A 275 12.41 -14.85 -7.27
CA LEU A 275 13.78 -15.10 -7.71
C LEU A 275 14.27 -14.05 -8.71
N ASN A 276 13.42 -13.64 -9.66
CA ASN A 276 13.83 -12.72 -10.73
C ASN A 276 13.72 -11.25 -10.32
N HIS A 277 12.71 -10.89 -9.52
CA HIS A 277 12.42 -9.50 -9.18
C HIS A 277 12.62 -9.18 -7.70
N GLY A 278 12.89 -10.14 -6.83
CA GLY A 278 13.15 -9.91 -5.39
C GLY A 278 14.54 -9.36 -5.07
N VAL A 279 15.31 -8.93 -6.08
CA VAL A 279 16.64 -8.35 -5.94
C VAL A 279 16.61 -6.82 -5.90
N LEU A 280 17.66 -6.22 -5.31
CA LEU A 280 17.83 -4.78 -5.30
C LEU A 280 17.93 -4.23 -6.73
N PRO A 281 17.33 -3.06 -7.02
CA PRO A 281 17.46 -2.43 -8.32
C PRO A 281 18.90 -1.96 -8.55
N ASP A 282 19.29 -1.88 -9.83
CA ASP A 282 20.58 -1.34 -10.23
C ASP A 282 20.70 0.13 -9.81
N VAL A 283 21.76 0.44 -9.06
CA VAL A 283 21.99 1.77 -8.48
C VAL A 283 22.28 2.80 -9.56
N GLU A 284 22.90 2.42 -10.67
CA GLU A 284 23.20 3.34 -11.77
C GLU A 284 21.94 3.75 -12.52
N ALA A 285 21.12 2.77 -12.91
CA ALA A 285 19.81 3.02 -13.50
C ALA A 285 18.95 3.92 -12.60
N VAL A 286 18.91 3.65 -11.29
CA VAL A 286 18.13 4.48 -10.36
C VAL A 286 18.67 5.90 -10.24
N ARG A 287 20.00 6.10 -10.22
CA ARG A 287 20.59 7.45 -10.19
C ARG A 287 20.21 8.26 -11.43
N GLU A 288 20.11 7.61 -12.58
CA GLU A 288 19.70 8.28 -13.80
C GLU A 288 18.22 8.68 -13.77
N VAL A 289 17.36 7.81 -13.26
CA VAL A 289 15.95 8.15 -13.02
C VAL A 289 15.81 9.28 -11.99
N ASP A 290 16.57 9.26 -10.88
CA ASP A 290 16.56 10.32 -9.86
C ASP A 290 17.02 11.69 -10.43
N ARG A 291 17.99 11.68 -11.35
CA ARG A 291 18.40 12.91 -12.07
C ARG A 291 17.27 13.46 -12.92
N ARG A 292 16.57 12.61 -13.68
CA ARG A 292 15.42 13.02 -14.50
C ARG A 292 14.24 13.48 -13.64
N LEU A 293 13.98 12.81 -12.52
CA LEU A 293 12.94 13.20 -11.56
C LEU A 293 13.08 14.66 -11.11
N ARG A 294 14.31 15.16 -10.94
CA ARG A 294 14.53 16.56 -10.56
C ARG A 294 14.09 17.56 -11.63
N LEU A 295 14.10 17.15 -12.90
CA LEU A 295 13.74 17.98 -14.03
C LEU A 295 12.24 17.96 -14.32
N CYS A 296 11.57 16.84 -14.05
CA CYS A 296 10.13 16.66 -14.31
C CYS A 296 9.25 16.75 -13.05
N LYS A 297 9.80 17.25 -11.94
CA LYS A 297 9.04 17.42 -10.69
C LYS A 297 7.92 18.45 -10.89
N ASN A 298 6.74 18.17 -10.35
CA ASN A 298 5.59 19.05 -10.48
C ASN A 298 5.90 20.46 -9.93
N PRO A 299 5.86 21.52 -10.74
CA PRO A 299 6.19 22.86 -10.31
C PRO A 299 5.25 23.34 -9.19
N GLU A 300 3.98 22.93 -9.18
CA GLU A 300 3.01 23.34 -8.15
C GLU A 300 3.31 22.76 -6.76
N LYS A 301 4.09 21.69 -6.66
CA LYS A 301 4.47 21.03 -5.40
C LYS A 301 5.91 21.36 -4.99
N VAL A 302 6.63 22.18 -5.78
CA VAL A 302 7.98 22.66 -5.45
C VAL A 302 7.89 23.94 -4.64
N VAL A 303 8.19 23.85 -3.34
CA VAL A 303 8.17 25.00 -2.42
C VAL A 303 9.03 26.15 -2.98
N GLY A 304 8.38 27.29 -3.21
CA GLY A 304 9.02 28.51 -3.69
C GLY A 304 8.95 28.75 -5.20
N SER A 305 8.44 27.81 -6.00
CA SER A 305 8.15 28.04 -7.42
C SER A 305 7.02 29.06 -7.60
N SER A 306 6.94 29.65 -8.81
CA SER A 306 5.84 30.55 -9.21
C SER A 306 4.48 29.85 -9.07
N ALA A 307 4.38 28.63 -9.60
CA ALA A 307 3.17 27.80 -9.55
C ALA A 307 2.75 27.43 -8.11
N TYR A 308 3.70 27.11 -7.22
CA TYR A 308 3.42 26.81 -5.80
C TYR A 308 2.84 28.03 -5.06
N LYS A 309 3.41 29.23 -5.29
CA LYS A 309 2.90 30.47 -4.69
C LYS A 309 1.50 30.79 -5.19
N ARG A 310 1.26 30.66 -6.50
CA ARG A 310 -0.07 30.87 -7.09
C ARG A 310 -1.13 29.96 -6.47
N LYS A 311 -0.81 28.69 -6.27
CA LYS A 311 -1.71 27.71 -5.64
C LYS A 311 -1.97 28.00 -4.17
N LEU A 312 -0.94 28.45 -3.44
CA LEU A 312 -1.07 28.85 -2.05
C LEU A 312 -1.99 30.07 -1.92
N ASP A 313 -1.78 31.09 -2.75
CA ASP A 313 -2.61 32.31 -2.77
C ASP A 313 -4.07 31.99 -3.12
N GLU A 314 -4.30 31.07 -4.06
CA GLU A 314 -5.65 30.62 -4.41
C GLU A 314 -6.32 29.87 -3.24
N LYS A 315 -5.58 28.99 -2.56
CA LYS A 315 -6.08 28.27 -1.38
C LYS A 315 -6.40 29.23 -0.23
N GLU A 316 -5.57 30.24 -0.01
CA GLU A 316 -5.83 31.28 0.98
C GLU A 316 -7.06 32.12 0.61
N ARG A 317 -7.23 32.47 -0.68
CA ARG A 317 -8.42 33.19 -1.15
C ARG A 317 -9.70 32.39 -0.93
N LYS A 318 -9.72 31.11 -1.34
CA LYS A 318 -10.86 30.20 -1.13
C LYS A 318 -11.15 30.01 0.37
N ALA A 319 -10.11 29.88 1.20
CA ALA A 319 -10.28 29.78 2.65
C ALA A 319 -10.82 31.08 3.27
N ALA A 320 -10.39 32.24 2.78
CA ALA A 320 -10.92 33.53 3.20
C ALA A 320 -12.40 33.70 2.82
N GLU A 321 -12.78 33.31 1.60
CA GLU A 321 -14.17 33.30 1.12
C GLU A 321 -15.06 32.34 1.94
N LYS A 322 -14.58 31.13 2.26
CA LYS A 322 -15.30 30.22 3.16
C LYS A 322 -15.47 30.83 4.56
N ARG A 323 -14.45 31.52 5.09
CA ARG A 323 -14.51 32.21 6.39
C ARG A 323 -15.50 33.38 6.39
N THR A 324 -15.53 34.19 5.32
CA THR A 324 -16.49 35.30 5.21
C THR A 324 -17.93 34.79 5.09
N ARG A 325 -18.19 33.80 4.23
CA ARG A 325 -19.51 33.14 4.11
C ARG A 325 -19.99 32.55 5.44
N LYS A 326 -19.10 31.89 6.19
CA LYS A 326 -19.43 31.35 7.53
C LYS A 326 -19.73 32.47 8.53
N ALA A 327 -18.95 33.55 8.53
CA ALA A 327 -19.18 34.70 9.40
C ALA A 327 -20.52 35.42 9.10
N GLU A 328 -20.88 35.55 7.82
CA GLU A 328 -22.17 36.10 7.39
C GLU A 328 -23.34 35.21 7.81
N ARG A 329 -23.21 33.88 7.65
CA ARG A 329 -24.22 32.91 8.12
C ARG A 329 -24.45 33.01 9.63
N ILE A 330 -23.37 33.11 10.41
CA ILE A 330 -23.45 33.27 11.88
C ILE A 330 -24.09 34.61 12.24
N ARG A 331 -23.70 35.71 11.56
CA ARG A 331 -24.27 37.03 11.81
C ARG A 331 -25.78 37.05 11.53
N LYS A 332 -26.21 36.46 10.41
CA LYS A 332 -27.64 36.36 10.06
C LYS A 332 -28.42 35.54 11.09
N ALA A 333 -27.86 34.43 11.58
CA ALA A 333 -28.48 33.63 12.64
C ALA A 333 -28.62 34.39 13.97
N ILE A 334 -27.65 35.25 14.32
CA ILE A 334 -27.72 36.13 15.49
C ILE A 334 -28.79 37.22 15.31
N GLU A 335 -28.89 37.82 14.12
CA GLU A 335 -29.90 38.83 13.79
C GLU A 335 -31.34 38.24 13.80
N ASP A 336 -31.50 36.98 13.37
CA ASP A 336 -32.77 36.25 13.37
C ASP A 336 -33.18 35.70 14.76
N GLY A 337 -32.41 36.00 15.82
CA GLY A 337 -32.75 35.68 17.21
C GLY A 337 -32.54 34.21 17.59
N ASP A 338 -31.84 33.44 16.75
CA ASP A 338 -31.57 32.03 16.94
C ASP A 338 -30.05 31.75 16.85
N PRO A 339 -29.30 32.07 17.91
CA PRO A 339 -27.85 31.97 17.93
C PRO A 339 -27.32 30.53 17.96
N PHE A 340 -28.21 29.53 18.08
CA PHE A 340 -27.84 28.11 18.16
C PHE A 340 -28.43 27.25 17.03
N GLY A 341 -29.29 27.81 16.17
CA GLY A 341 -29.97 27.08 15.11
C GLY A 341 -31.09 26.20 15.67
N THR A 342 -32.31 26.42 15.19
CA THR A 342 -33.49 25.63 15.54
C THR A 342 -33.19 24.16 15.26
N ALA A 343 -33.57 23.33 16.24
CA ALA A 343 -33.38 21.88 16.23
C ALA A 343 -33.61 21.28 14.84
N LEU A 344 -32.58 20.59 14.34
CA LEU A 344 -32.53 19.74 13.14
C LEU A 344 -33.90 19.53 12.49
N LYS A 345 -34.37 20.54 11.75
CA LYS A 345 -35.36 20.31 10.72
C LYS A 345 -34.56 19.83 9.52
N GLU A 346 -35.02 18.74 8.93
CA GLU A 346 -34.62 18.23 7.62
C GLU A 346 -34.77 19.36 6.59
N GLN A 347 -33.79 20.24 6.53
CA GLN A 347 -33.52 21.11 5.40
C GLN A 347 -32.39 20.45 4.65
N GLU A 348 -32.64 20.28 3.35
CA GLU A 348 -31.71 19.76 2.35
C GLU A 348 -30.28 20.14 2.74
N LEU A 349 -29.48 19.11 2.98
CA LEU A 349 -28.04 19.25 3.07
C LEU A 349 -27.65 19.97 1.77
N ASP A 350 -27.24 21.24 1.87
CA ASP A 350 -26.51 21.87 0.77
C ASP A 350 -25.29 20.98 0.58
N ASP A 351 -25.29 20.22 -0.53
CA ASP A 351 -24.23 19.33 -1.02
C ASP A 351 -22.97 20.14 -1.43
N ASP A 352 -22.59 21.15 -0.65
CA ASP A 352 -21.39 21.97 -0.83
C ASP A 352 -20.16 21.38 -0.08
N ASP A 353 -20.36 20.29 0.66
CA ASP A 353 -19.28 19.55 1.34
C ASP A 353 -18.58 18.54 0.40
N ASP A 354 -19.02 18.39 -0.86
CA ASP A 354 -18.52 17.38 -1.81
C ASP A 354 -17.46 17.87 -2.82
N ASP A 355 -17.05 19.15 -2.80
CA ASP A 355 -16.06 19.69 -3.76
C ASP A 355 -14.58 19.58 -3.29
N ASP A 356 -14.26 18.69 -2.35
CA ASP A 356 -12.87 18.29 -2.08
C ASP A 356 -12.46 17.03 -2.91
N GLU A 357 -13.26 16.63 -3.92
CA GLU A 357 -12.89 15.67 -4.98
C GLU A 357 -12.03 16.32 -6.09
N GLU A 358 -10.93 16.97 -5.77
CA GLU A 358 -9.82 17.17 -6.74
C GLU A 358 -8.47 17.17 -6.01
N GLU A 359 -7.83 15.99 -5.92
CA GLU A 359 -6.41 15.74 -6.26
C GLU A 359 -5.99 14.28 -6.04
#